data_AF-A0A6J6D6J6-F1
#
_entry.id   AF-A0A6J6D6J6-F1
#
_cell.length_a   1.000
_cell.length_b   1.000
_cell.length_c   1.000
_cell.angle_alpha   90.00
_cell.angle_beta   90.00
_cell.angle_gamma   90.00
#
_symmetry.space_group_name_H-M   'P 1'
#
loop_
_entity.id
_entity.type
_entity.pdbx_description
1 polymer ?
#
loop_
_entity_poly.entity_id
_entity_poly.type
_entity_poly.pdbx_seq_one_letter_code
_entity_poly.pdbx_strand_id
1 'polypeptide(L)'
;MSEYVPGACNIGSREIIRRRAVGVAALVFAIISGYTLLAADDLARSARWGIFFPLLVSAIGFIQARNKFCLAYGLAGTFNFGKIGDMERVFDAESKRIDRQKAIMTLVQAALFAGLATALFVSLP
;
A
#
# COMPACT_ATOMS: atom_id res chain seq x y z
N MET A 1 4.60 -18.57 -14.78
CA MET A 1 3.90 -18.92 -13.53
C MET A 1 4.76 -18.38 -12.40
N SER A 2 4.25 -17.51 -11.54
CA SER A 2 4.99 -17.09 -10.33
C SER A 2 4.60 -18.03 -9.21
N GLU A 3 5.57 -18.71 -8.62
CA GLU A 3 5.39 -19.57 -7.46
C GLU A 3 5.36 -18.74 -6.17
N TYR A 4 4.76 -19.30 -5.12
CA TYR A 4 4.84 -18.73 -3.78
C TYR A 4 6.28 -18.75 -3.28
N VAL A 5 6.76 -17.62 -2.76
CA VAL A 5 8.05 -17.52 -2.10
C VAL A 5 7.87 -16.71 -0.81
N PRO A 6 8.12 -17.30 0.37
CA PRO A 6 7.95 -16.62 1.65
C PRO A 6 8.69 -15.27 1.69
N GLY A 7 8.00 -14.21 2.10
CA GLY A 7 8.54 -12.85 2.21
C GLY A 7 8.92 -12.16 0.90
N ALA A 8 8.72 -12.83 -0.25
CA ALA A 8 9.18 -12.34 -1.55
C ALA A 8 8.09 -12.32 -2.62
N CYS A 9 7.18 -13.30 -2.65
CA CYS A 9 6.13 -13.38 -3.69
C CYS A 9 4.91 -14.15 -3.17
N ASN A 10 3.76 -13.48 -3.06
CA ASN A 10 2.50 -14.12 -2.66
C ASN A 10 1.28 -13.70 -3.50
N ILE A 11 1.51 -12.95 -4.60
CA ILE A 11 0.46 -12.51 -5.52
C ILE A 11 0.84 -12.67 -6.99
N GLY A 12 -0.15 -13.04 -7.81
CA GLY A 12 -0.02 -13.11 -9.26
C GLY A 12 -0.26 -11.77 -9.98
N SER A 13 -0.08 -11.79 -11.31
CA SER A 13 -0.14 -10.60 -12.16
C SER A 13 -1.44 -9.80 -12.05
N ARG A 14 -2.60 -10.47 -11.86
CA ARG A 14 -3.90 -9.79 -11.72
C ARG A 14 -3.98 -8.96 -10.44
N GLU A 15 -3.52 -9.52 -9.33
CA GLU A 15 -3.42 -8.80 -8.06
C GLU A 15 -2.40 -7.66 -8.16
N ILE A 16 -1.25 -7.86 -8.81
CA ILE A 16 -0.24 -6.81 -9.03
C ILE A 16 -0.85 -5.63 -9.80
N ILE A 17 -1.56 -5.89 -10.91
CA ILE A 17 -2.22 -4.84 -11.70
C ILE A 17 -3.26 -4.10 -10.85
N ARG A 18 -4.04 -4.83 -10.03
CA ARG A 18 -5.01 -4.24 -9.11
C ARG A 18 -4.35 -3.32 -8.08
N ARG A 19 -3.24 -3.74 -7.45
CA ARG A 19 -2.51 -2.89 -6.49
C ARG A 19 -1.93 -1.65 -7.14
N ARG A 20 -1.44 -1.77 -8.38
CA ARG A 20 -0.98 -0.62 -9.17
C ARG A 20 -2.13 0.34 -9.49
N ALA A 21 -3.28 -0.19 -9.93
CA ALA A 21 -4.46 0.62 -10.24
C ALA A 21 -4.99 1.37 -9.00
N VAL A 22 -5.11 0.69 -7.87
CA VAL A 22 -5.49 1.31 -6.58
C VAL A 22 -4.45 2.35 -6.17
N GLY A 23 -3.15 2.06 -6.32
CA GLY A 23 -2.07 2.98 -5.98
C GLY A 23 -2.10 4.27 -6.81
N VAL A 24 -2.38 4.15 -8.11
CA VAL A 24 -2.56 5.29 -9.02
C VAL A 24 -3.83 6.08 -8.69
N ALA A 25 -4.96 5.41 -8.49
CA ALA A 25 -6.22 6.07 -8.16
C ALA A 25 -6.10 6.87 -6.84
N ALA A 26 -5.47 6.29 -5.82
CA ALA A 26 -5.22 6.97 -4.55
C ALA A 26 -4.25 8.16 -4.70
N LEU A 27 -3.24 8.05 -5.58
CA LEU A 27 -2.34 9.17 -5.87
C LEU A 27 -3.06 10.33 -6.55
N VAL A 28 -3.88 10.03 -7.57
CA VAL A 28 -4.69 11.04 -8.27
C VAL A 28 -5.64 11.73 -7.29
N PHE A 29 -6.30 10.94 -6.43
CA PHE A 29 -7.16 11.49 -5.37
C PHE A 29 -6.38 12.37 -4.39
N ALA A 30 -5.16 11.98 -3.99
CA ALA A 30 -4.30 12.80 -3.13
C ALA A 30 -3.93 14.13 -3.80
N ILE A 31 -3.61 14.12 -5.10
CA ILE A 31 -3.25 15.33 -5.85
C ILE A 31 -4.44 16.28 -5.94
N ILE A 32 -5.62 15.78 -6.33
CA ILE A 32 -6.84 16.59 -6.43
C ILE A 32 -7.19 17.18 -5.06
N SER A 33 -7.22 16.35 -4.02
CA SER A 33 -7.52 16.80 -2.65
C SER A 33 -6.47 17.79 -2.15
N GLY A 34 -5.19 17.56 -2.42
CA GLY A 34 -4.12 18.47 -2.06
C GLY A 34 -4.27 19.84 -2.72
N TYR A 35 -4.59 19.88 -4.01
CA TYR A 35 -4.87 21.13 -4.72
C TYR A 35 -6.06 21.87 -4.09
N THR A 36 -7.17 21.19 -3.82
CA THR A 36 -8.34 21.82 -3.19
C THR A 36 -8.05 22.34 -1.78
N LEU A 37 -7.22 21.63 -1.00
CA LEU A 37 -6.82 22.03 0.35
C LEU A 37 -5.86 23.23 0.35
N LEU A 38 -5.07 23.41 -0.71
CA LEU A 38 -4.21 24.59 -0.87
C LEU A 38 -4.98 25.81 -1.38
N ALA A 39 -6.00 25.60 -2.22
CA ALA A 39 -6.81 26.67 -2.79
C ALA A 39 -7.94 27.19 -1.87
N ALA A 40 -8.21 26.50 -0.75
CA ALA A 40 -9.25 26.89 0.19
C ALA A 40 -8.68 27.80 1.29
N ASP A 41 -8.93 29.11 1.18
CA ASP A 41 -8.45 30.13 2.14
C ASP A 41 -9.06 29.97 3.54
N ASP A 42 -10.29 29.48 3.64
CA ASP A 42 -11.03 29.36 4.91
C ASP A 42 -10.71 28.09 5.70
N LEU A 43 -9.91 27.17 5.13
CA LEU A 43 -9.68 25.87 5.74
C LEU A 43 -8.47 25.89 6.66
N ALA A 44 -8.62 25.34 7.87
CA ALA A 44 -7.52 25.23 8.82
C ALA A 44 -6.35 24.45 8.21
N ARG A 45 -5.12 24.94 8.38
CA ARG A 45 -3.89 24.26 7.91
C ARG A 45 -3.77 22.84 8.46
N SER A 46 -4.39 22.53 9.60
CA SER A 46 -4.49 21.18 10.15
C SER A 46 -5.24 20.19 9.23
N ALA A 47 -6.17 20.65 8.38
CA ALA A 47 -6.86 19.79 7.42
C ALA A 47 -5.94 19.19 6.35
N ARG A 48 -4.79 19.85 6.09
CA ARG A 48 -3.77 19.36 5.15
C ARG A 48 -3.20 17.99 5.54
N TRP A 49 -3.23 17.62 6.82
CA TRP A 49 -2.82 16.29 7.28
C TRP A 49 -3.71 15.16 6.77
N GLY A 50 -4.94 15.45 6.33
CA GLY A 50 -5.86 14.46 5.77
C GLY A 50 -5.31 13.75 4.52
N ILE A 51 -4.39 14.40 3.78
CA ILE A 51 -3.73 13.82 2.59
C ILE A 51 -2.86 12.60 2.92
N PHE A 52 -2.51 12.39 4.19
CA PHE A 52 -1.76 11.21 4.65
C PHE A 52 -2.41 9.91 4.22
N PHE A 53 -3.73 9.77 4.37
CA PHE A 53 -4.42 8.53 4.07
C PHE A 53 -4.37 8.12 2.60
N PRO A 54 -4.72 8.98 1.62
CA PRO A 54 -4.59 8.60 0.22
C PRO A 54 -3.13 8.41 -0.22
N LEU A 55 -2.18 9.15 0.35
CA LEU A 55 -0.74 8.90 0.12
C LEU A 55 -0.30 7.54 0.69
N LEU A 56 -0.80 7.13 1.86
CA LEU A 56 -0.54 5.82 2.46
C LEU A 56 -1.08 4.70 1.56
N VAL A 57 -2.34 4.80 1.11
CA VAL A 57 -2.93 3.82 0.20
C VAL A 57 -2.12 3.73 -1.10
N SER A 58 -1.68 4.88 -1.63
CA SER A 58 -0.83 4.94 -2.82
C SER A 58 0.51 4.22 -2.62
N ALA A 59 1.23 4.55 -1.54
CA ALA A 59 2.51 3.95 -1.20
C ALA A 59 2.39 2.43 -1.00
N ILE A 60 1.37 1.98 -0.27
CA ILE A 60 1.07 0.56 -0.09
C ILE A 60 0.86 -0.13 -1.45
N GLY A 61 0.02 0.44 -2.31
CA GLY A 61 -0.28 -0.13 -3.63
C GLY A 61 0.96 -0.30 -4.49
N PHE A 62 1.82 0.73 -4.55
CA PHE A 62 3.06 0.67 -5.34
C PHE A 62 4.11 -0.27 -4.76
N ILE A 63 4.31 -0.28 -3.43
CA ILE A 63 5.27 -1.19 -2.79
C ILE A 63 4.83 -2.64 -2.96
N GLN A 64 3.55 -2.95 -2.74
CA GLN A 64 3.02 -4.31 -2.94
C GLN A 64 3.15 -4.76 -4.40
N ALA A 65 2.84 -3.88 -5.36
CA ALA A 65 2.96 -4.19 -6.79
C ALA A 65 4.41 -4.42 -7.22
N ARG A 66 5.36 -3.60 -6.74
CA ARG A 66 6.79 -3.75 -7.01
C ARG A 66 7.34 -5.04 -6.41
N ASN A 67 7.00 -5.32 -5.16
CA ASN A 67 7.50 -6.47 -4.43
C ASN A 67 6.76 -7.76 -4.77
N LYS A 68 5.67 -7.70 -5.55
CA LYS A 68 4.78 -8.86 -5.82
C LYS A 68 4.31 -9.52 -4.53
N PHE A 69 4.11 -8.70 -3.50
CA PHE A 69 3.81 -9.15 -2.15
C PHE A 69 2.68 -8.32 -1.55
N CYS A 70 1.57 -8.96 -1.27
CA CYS A 70 0.42 -8.42 -0.58
C CYS A 70 0.58 -8.55 0.94
N LEU A 71 0.57 -7.41 1.64
CA LEU A 71 0.70 -7.39 3.10
C LEU A 71 -0.50 -8.06 3.79
N ALA A 72 -1.72 -7.94 3.24
CA ALA A 72 -2.91 -8.52 3.86
C ALA A 72 -2.86 -10.06 3.80
N TYR A 73 -2.39 -10.59 2.67
CA TYR A 73 -2.14 -12.03 2.51
C TYR A 73 -1.02 -12.51 3.43
N GLY A 74 0.08 -11.74 3.54
CA GLY A 74 1.17 -12.08 4.45
C GLY A 74 0.74 -12.11 5.93
N LEU A 75 -0.17 -11.21 6.34
CA LEU A 75 -0.74 -11.23 7.69
C LEU A 75 -1.72 -12.40 7.90
N ALA A 76 -2.56 -12.67 6.90
CA ALA A 76 -3.55 -13.75 6.94
C ALA A 76 -2.93 -15.15 6.81
N GLY A 77 -1.67 -15.25 6.35
CA GLY A 77 -1.04 -16.53 6.02
C GLY A 77 -1.62 -17.15 4.76
N THR A 78 -1.88 -16.33 3.75
CA THR A 78 -2.43 -16.76 2.46
C THR A 78 -1.59 -16.24 1.29
N PHE A 79 -1.89 -16.73 0.08
CA PHE A 79 -1.35 -16.22 -1.18
C PHE A 79 -2.39 -16.41 -2.30
N ASN A 80 -2.23 -15.72 -3.43
CA ASN A 80 -3.13 -15.89 -4.58
C ASN A 80 -2.41 -15.67 -5.91
N PHE A 81 -2.30 -16.73 -6.72
CA PHE A 81 -1.82 -16.67 -8.11
C PHE A 81 -2.91 -16.93 -9.16
N GLY A 82 -4.11 -17.30 -8.72
CA GLY A 82 -5.24 -17.67 -9.56
C GLY A 82 -6.18 -16.51 -9.85
N LYS A 83 -7.48 -16.78 -9.75
CA LYS A 83 -8.51 -15.75 -9.86
C LYS A 83 -8.51 -14.90 -8.58
N ILE A 84 -8.84 -13.63 -8.70
CA ILE A 84 -8.99 -12.74 -7.55
C ILE A 84 -10.02 -13.37 -6.59
N GLY A 85 -9.63 -13.56 -5.32
CA GLY A 85 -10.45 -14.20 -4.29
C GLY A 85 -10.18 -15.70 -4.09
N ASP A 86 -9.52 -16.36 -5.03
CA ASP A 86 -9.11 -17.77 -4.94
C ASP A 86 -7.79 -17.90 -4.16
N MET A 87 -7.89 -17.75 -2.84
CA MET A 87 -6.74 -17.72 -1.94
C MET A 87 -6.33 -19.11 -1.48
N GLU A 88 -5.05 -19.39 -1.54
CA GLU A 88 -4.43 -20.58 -0.97
C GLU A 88 -3.83 -20.28 0.41
N ARG A 89 -3.67 -21.31 1.24
CA ARG A 89 -3.15 -21.18 2.60
C ARG A 89 -1.68 -21.55 2.66
N VAL A 90 -0.91 -20.76 3.40
CA VAL A 90 0.42 -21.15 3.86
C VAL A 90 0.24 -22.13 5.01
N PHE A 91 0.92 -23.28 5.00
CA PHE A 91 0.72 -24.32 6.00
C PHE A 91 1.75 -24.24 7.13
N ASP A 92 3.02 -24.06 6.80
CA ASP A 92 4.10 -24.04 7.76
C ASP A 92 4.17 -22.72 8.56
N ALA A 93 4.65 -22.82 9.81
CA ALA A 93 4.70 -21.70 10.73
C ALA A 93 5.84 -20.72 10.40
N GLU A 94 6.92 -21.21 9.80
CA GLU A 94 8.09 -20.41 9.45
C GLU A 94 7.78 -19.41 8.33
N SER A 95 7.17 -19.88 7.25
CA SER A 95 6.75 -19.05 6.12
C SER A 95 5.71 -18.01 6.55
N LYS A 96 4.75 -18.37 7.41
CA LYS A 96 3.82 -17.39 8.01
C LYS A 96 4.54 -16.31 8.81
N ARG A 97 5.58 -16.67 9.56
CA ARG A 97 6.37 -15.72 10.34
C ARG A 97 7.12 -14.77 9.41
N ILE A 98 7.79 -15.29 8.39
CA ILE A 98 8.52 -14.51 7.38
C ILE A 98 7.56 -13.54 6.67
N ASP A 99 6.39 -14.03 6.26
CA ASP A 99 5.36 -13.25 5.59
C ASP A 99 4.80 -12.12 6.47
N ARG A 100 4.55 -12.40 7.76
CA ARG A 100 4.11 -11.39 8.72
C ARG A 100 5.16 -10.31 8.93
N GLN A 101 6.44 -10.70 9.06
CA GLN A 101 7.55 -9.75 9.18
C GLN A 101 7.64 -8.85 7.94
N LYS A 102 7.56 -9.44 6.74
CA LYS A 102 7.55 -8.70 5.47
C LYS A 102 6.35 -7.76 5.37
N ALA A 103 5.17 -8.21 5.78
CA ALA A 103 3.95 -7.41 5.76
C ALA A 103 4.04 -6.18 6.69
N ILE A 104 4.53 -6.37 7.91
CA ILE A 104 4.75 -5.29 8.88
C ILE A 104 5.78 -4.30 8.33
N MET A 105 6.91 -4.79 7.82
CA MET A 105 7.95 -3.93 7.22
C MET A 105 7.41 -3.12 6.04
N THR A 106 6.56 -3.73 5.20
CA THR A 106 5.90 -3.06 4.09
C THR A 106 4.97 -1.94 4.57
N LEU A 107 4.20 -2.19 5.64
CA LEU A 107 3.32 -1.18 6.23
C LEU A 107 4.10 -0.01 6.81
N VAL A 108 5.17 -0.29 7.58
CA VAL A 108 6.05 0.73 8.16
C VAL A 108 6.71 1.56 7.06
N GLN A 109 7.25 0.91 6.02
CA GLN A 109 7.86 1.60 4.88
C GLN A 109 6.86 2.52 4.17
N ALA A 110 5.63 2.05 3.94
CA ALA A 110 4.59 2.85 3.32
C ALA A 110 4.17 4.05 4.19
N ALA A 111 4.04 3.83 5.50
CA ALA A 111 3.72 4.88 6.47
C ALA A 111 4.81 5.95 6.54
N LEU A 112 6.09 5.55 6.49
CA LEU A 112 7.21 6.50 6.42
C LEU A 112 7.16 7.35 5.15
N PHE A 113 6.98 6.74 3.98
CA PHE A 113 6.88 7.51 2.73
C PHE A 113 5.68 8.46 2.72
N ALA A 114 4.50 7.98 3.15
CA ALA A 114 3.30 8.81 3.24
C ALA A 114 3.45 9.95 4.26
N GLY A 115 4.06 9.66 5.42
CA GLY A 115 4.32 10.63 6.47
C GLY A 115 5.27 11.74 6.01
N LEU A 116 6.39 11.37 5.37
CA LEU A 116 7.34 12.34 4.82
C LEU A 116 6.70 13.20 3.73
N ALA A 117 5.98 12.59 2.78
CA ALA A 117 5.29 13.34 1.73
C ALA A 117 4.21 14.28 2.30
N THR A 118 3.48 13.84 3.32
CA THR A 118 2.48 14.68 4.01
C THR A 118 3.13 15.83 4.75
N ALA A 119 4.22 15.60 5.48
CA ALA A 119 4.94 16.64 6.21
C ALA A 119 5.45 17.72 5.24
N LEU A 120 6.01 17.31 4.10
CA LEU A 120 6.41 18.23 3.03
C LEU A 120 5.20 19.03 2.51
N PHE A 121 4.08 18.37 2.24
CA PHE A 121 2.87 19.05 1.75
C PHE A 121 2.30 20.06 2.76
N VAL A 122 2.24 19.71 4.05
CA VAL A 122 1.74 20.60 5.11
C VAL A 122 2.63 21.85 5.26
N SER A 123 3.92 21.74 4.94
CA SER A 123 4.89 22.85 4.99
C SER A 123 4.76 23.86 3.86
N LEU A 124 3.98 23.56 2.82
CA LEU A 124 3.70 24.51 1.73
C LEU A 124 2.96 25.75 2.29
N PRO A 125 3.10 26.94 1.68
CA PRO A 125 2.39 28.14 2.10
C PRO A 125 0.86 27.92 2.14
#